data_AF-A0A1Y4V9L4-F1
#
_entry.id   AF-A0A1Y4V9L4-F1
#
_cell.length_a   1.000
_cell.length_b   1.000
_cell.length_c   1.000
_cell.angle_alpha   90.00
_cell.angle_beta   90.00
_cell.angle_gamma   90.00
#
_symmetry.space_group_name_H-M   'P 1'
#
loop_
_entity.id
_entity.type
_entity.pdbx_description
1 polymer ?
#
loop_
_entity_poly.entity_id
_entity_poly.type
_entity_poly.pdbx_seq_one_letter_code
_entity_poly.pdbx_strand_id
1 'polypeptide(L)'
;MYMGKLTFKRQIIFGIVLILAGNMLAFVSHNGIFSNIVWVIYGLLFIINPVFPERYRYNEKKAKMGVRIAGTACIIVGLISRFIV
;
A
#
# COMPACT_ATOMS: atom_id res chain seq x y z
N MET A 1 -19.63 14.09 10.12
CA MET A 1 -18.16 13.97 10.15
C MET A 1 -17.81 12.49 10.41
N TYR A 2 -17.89 11.64 9.39
CA TYR A 2 -17.73 10.19 9.55
C TYR A 2 -16.25 9.83 9.66
N MET A 3 -15.73 9.83 10.88
CA MET A 3 -14.49 9.13 11.22
C MET A 3 -14.77 7.61 11.23
N GLY A 4 -15.26 7.10 10.11
CA GLY A 4 -15.55 5.69 9.92
C GLY A 4 -14.24 4.93 9.90
N LYS A 5 -14.08 3.98 10.84
CA LYS A 5 -13.02 2.97 10.89
C LYS A 5 -12.49 2.69 9.48
N LEU A 6 -11.18 2.86 9.26
CA LEU A 6 -10.53 2.47 8.00
C LEU A 6 -10.78 0.98 7.79
N THR A 7 -11.78 0.64 6.98
CA THR A 7 -12.10 -0.74 6.62
C THR A 7 -11.05 -1.24 5.63
N PHE A 8 -10.66 -2.52 5.72
CA PHE A 8 -9.68 -3.15 4.85
C PHE A 8 -9.88 -2.83 3.37
N LYS A 9 -11.13 -2.88 2.90
CA LYS A 9 -11.52 -2.52 1.54
C LYS A 9 -11.12 -1.09 1.16
N ARG A 10 -11.34 -0.14 2.07
CA ARG A 10 -11.05 1.28 1.82
C ARG A 10 -9.55 1.55 1.80
N GLN A 11 -8.77 0.90 2.67
CA GLN A 11 -7.31 1.01 2.66
C GLN A 11 -6.71 0.45 1.37
N ILE A 12 -7.20 -0.70 0.88
CA ILE A 12 -6.79 -1.26 -0.42
C ILE A 12 -7.15 -0.33 -1.58
N ILE A 13 -8.40 0.14 -1.63
CA ILE A 13 -8.85 1.04 -2.72
C ILE A 13 -8.03 2.32 -2.72
N PHE A 14 -7.83 2.94 -1.55
CA PHE A 14 -7.03 4.14 -1.42
C PHE A 14 -5.60 3.91 -1.90
N GLY A 15 -5.03 2.75 -1.59
CA GLY A 15 -3.74 2.32 -2.07
C GLY A 15 -3.59 2.17 -3.57
N ILE A 16 -4.53 1.46 -4.20
CA ILE A 16 -4.54 1.28 -5.65
C ILE A 16 -4.62 2.64 -6.34
N VAL A 17 -5.49 3.54 -5.85
CA VAL A 17 -5.60 4.90 -6.37
C VAL A 17 -4.31 5.69 -6.16
N LEU A 18 -3.67 5.57 -4.99
CA LEU A 18 -2.42 6.26 -4.68
C LEU A 18 -1.31 5.79 -5.61
N ILE A 19 -1.14 4.47 -5.81
CA ILE A 19 -0.13 3.89 -6.71
C ILE A 19 -0.37 4.34 -8.15
N LEU A 20 -1.61 4.31 -8.64
CA LEU A 20 -1.96 4.78 -9.99
C LEU A 20 -1.61 6.26 -10.15
N ALA A 21 -1.99 7.10 -9.19
CA ALA A 21 -1.67 8.52 -9.20
C ALA A 21 -0.14 8.76 -9.15
N GLY A 22 0.58 8.02 -8.31
CA GLY A 22 2.04 8.08 -8.20
C GLY A 22 2.77 7.67 -9.47
N ASN A 23 2.31 6.61 -10.13
CA ASN A 23 2.83 6.20 -11.43
C ASN A 23 2.53 7.23 -12.52
N MET A 24 1.33 7.80 -12.54
CA MET A 24 0.98 8.84 -13.51
C MET A 24 1.82 10.11 -13.30
N LEU A 25 2.07 10.50 -12.04
CA LEU A 25 2.96 11.61 -11.69
C LEU A 25 4.41 11.33 -12.10
N ALA A 26 4.88 10.10 -11.88
CA ALA A 26 6.22 9.68 -12.28
C ALA A 26 6.40 9.71 -13.80
N PHE A 27 5.38 9.29 -14.55
CA PHE A 27 5.34 9.35 -16.02
C PHE A 27 5.40 10.79 -16.52
N VAL A 28 4.55 11.69 -15.98
CA VAL A 28 4.54 13.11 -16.37
C VAL A 28 5.84 13.83 -15.98
N SER A 29 6.40 13.53 -14.81
CA SER A 29 7.61 14.18 -14.32
C SER A 29 8.90 13.57 -14.87
N HIS A 30 8.83 12.49 -15.66
CA HIS A 30 9.97 11.69 -16.12
C HIS A 30 10.92 11.24 -14.99
N ASN A 31 10.40 11.21 -13.76
CA ASN A 31 11.17 10.96 -12.54
C ASN A 31 10.47 9.84 -11.75
N GLY A 32 11.00 8.62 -11.86
CA GLY A 32 10.50 7.43 -11.16
C GLY A 32 10.50 7.52 -9.62
N ILE A 33 11.15 8.55 -9.06
CA ILE A 33 11.23 8.81 -7.62
C ILE A 33 9.83 8.99 -7.00
N PHE A 34 8.90 9.63 -7.70
CA PHE A 34 7.54 9.84 -7.21
C PHE A 34 6.78 8.52 -7.02
N SER A 35 6.93 7.57 -7.94
CA SER A 35 6.32 6.24 -7.81
C SER A 35 6.93 5.47 -6.63
N ASN A 36 8.25 5.53 -6.46
CA ASN A 36 8.92 4.88 -5.32
C ASN A 36 8.42 5.41 -3.97
N ILE A 37 8.30 6.74 -3.82
CA ILE A 37 7.81 7.36 -2.57
C ILE A 37 6.39 6.86 -2.27
N VAL A 38 5.52 6.82 -3.28
CA VAL A 38 4.14 6.36 -3.13
C VAL A 38 4.06 4.90 -2.70
N TRP A 39 4.83 4.01 -3.35
CA TRP A 39 4.88 2.59 -2.98
C TRP A 39 5.43 2.38 -1.56
N VAL A 40 6.45 3.14 -1.15
CA VAL A 40 7.01 3.08 0.21
C VAL A 40 6.00 3.55 1.24
N ILE A 41 5.34 4.70 1.01
CA ILE A 41 4.30 5.22 1.92
C ILE A 41 3.16 4.21 2.06
N TYR A 42 2.73 3.63 0.94
CA TYR A 42 1.64 2.66 0.94
C TYR A 42 2.01 1.34 1.65
N GLY A 43 3.21 0.82 1.41
CA GLY A 43 3.69 -0.36 2.11
C GLY A 43 3.85 -0.13 3.61
N LEU A 44 4.33 1.05 4.01
CA LEU A 44 4.45 1.42 5.42
C LEU A 44 3.08 1.53 6.10
N LEU A 45 2.06 2.03 5.40
CA LEU A 45 0.69 2.10 5.89
C LEU A 45 0.15 0.71 6.25
N PHE A 46 0.46 -0.33 5.48
CA PHE A 46 0.10 -1.71 5.79
C PHE A 46 0.89 -2.33 6.94
N ILE A 47 2.13 -1.90 7.17
CA ILE A 47 2.95 -2.38 8.28
C ILE A 47 2.47 -1.77 9.60
N ILE A 48 2.22 -0.46 9.62
CA ILE A 48 1.77 0.30 10.79
C ILE A 48 0.32 -0.04 11.13
N ASN A 49 -0.56 0.00 10.12
CA ASN A 49 -1.97 -0.32 10.27
C ASN A 49 -2.33 -1.54 9.41
N PRO A 50 -2.00 -2.76 9.89
CA PRO A 50 -2.39 -3.98 9.22
C PRO A 50 -3.89 -4.18 9.44
N VAL A 51 -4.70 -3.63 8.54
CA VAL A 51 -6.14 -3.85 8.52
C VAL A 51 -6.40 -5.18 7.82
N PHE A 52 -7.29 -6.01 8.38
CA PHE A 52 -7.67 -7.29 7.81
C PHE A 52 -9.20 -7.45 7.88
N PRO A 53 -9.81 -8.22 6.95
CA PRO A 53 -11.25 -8.42 6.98
C PRO A 53 -11.65 -9.19 8.24
N GLU A 54 -12.77 -8.77 8.86
CA GLU A 54 -13.32 -9.37 10.09
C GLU A 54 -13.60 -10.88 9.97
N ARG A 55 -13.71 -11.39 8.73
CA ARG A 55 -13.82 -12.81 8.41
C ARG A 55 -12.64 -13.66 8.92
N TYR A 56 -11.48 -13.04 9.17
CA TYR A 56 -10.28 -13.71 9.68
C TYR A 56 -10.02 -13.46 11.18
N ARG A 57 -11.00 -13.00 11.95
CA ARG A 57 -10.84 -12.70 13.40
C ARG A 57 -10.33 -13.91 14.20
N TYR A 58 -10.69 -15.13 13.80
CA TYR A 58 -10.20 -16.37 14.43
C TYR A 58 -8.71 -16.67 14.12
N ASN A 59 -8.18 -16.13 13.02
CA ASN A 59 -6.80 -16.29 12.57
C ASN A 59 -6.08 -14.93 12.50
N GLU A 60 -6.33 -14.07 13.49
CA GLU A 60 -5.83 -12.69 13.52
C GLU A 60 -4.31 -12.60 13.30
N LYS A 61 -3.53 -13.48 13.96
CA LYS A 61 -2.07 -13.51 13.80
C LYS A 61 -1.63 -13.76 12.35
N LYS A 62 -2.25 -14.74 11.67
CA LYS A 62 -1.92 -15.09 10.28
C LYS A 62 -2.35 -13.98 9.32
N ALA A 63 -3.53 -13.40 9.54
CA ALA A 63 -4.01 -12.29 8.74
C ALA A 63 -3.11 -11.05 8.87
N LYS A 64 -2.70 -10.72 10.10
CA LYS A 64 -1.79 -9.60 10.37
C LYS A 64 -0.40 -9.81 9.76
N MET A 65 0.11 -11.04 9.79
CA MET A 65 1.36 -11.40 9.09
C MET A 65 1.21 -11.28 7.58
N GLY A 66 0.14 -11.78 6.98
CA GLY A 66 -0.11 -11.68 5.54
C GLY A 66 -0.16 -10.22 5.06
N VAL A 67 -0.83 -9.35 5.81
CA VAL A 67 -0.91 -7.92 5.48
C VAL A 67 0.45 -7.22 5.62
N ARG A 68 1.25 -7.57 6.64
CA ARG A 68 2.62 -7.06 6.78
C ARG A 68 3.51 -7.52 5.63
N ILE A 69 3.41 -8.78 5.21
CA ILE A 69 4.16 -9.32 4.07
C ILE A 69 3.75 -8.59 2.79
N ALA A 70 2.46 -8.33 2.57
CA ALA A 70 1.98 -7.56 1.43
C ALA A 70 2.50 -6.10 1.46
N GLY A 71 2.56 -5.48 2.65
CA GLY A 71 3.17 -4.16 2.85
C GLY A 71 4.66 -4.14 2.51
N THR A 72 5.42 -5.13 2.99
CA THR A 72 6.84 -5.30 2.66
C THR A 72 7.05 -5.55 1.17
N ALA A 73 6.22 -6.39 0.54
CA ALA A 73 6.25 -6.62 -0.90
C ALA A 73 6.00 -5.32 -1.66
N CYS A 74 5.09 -4.46 -1.19
CA CYS A 74 4.89 -3.14 -1.78
C CYS A 74 6.14 -2.25 -1.70
N ILE A 75 6.82 -2.23 -0.55
CA ILE A 75 8.09 -1.48 -0.42
C ILE A 75 9.13 -2.01 -1.41
N ILE A 76 9.24 -3.34 -1.55
CA ILE A 76 10.19 -3.98 -2.48
C ILE A 76 9.86 -3.61 -3.92
N VAL A 77 8.59 -3.67 -4.34
CA VAL A 77 8.18 -3.27 -5.70
C VAL A 77 8.46 -1.79 -5.93
N GLY A 78 8.22 -0.92 -4.94
CA GLY A 78 8.63 0.48 -5.00
C GLY A 78 10.14 0.64 -5.17
N LEU A 79 10.96 -0.12 -4.45
CA LEU A 79 12.42 -0.04 -4.58
C LEU A 79 12.92 -0.57 -5.94
N ILE A 80 12.31 -1.63 -6.48
CA ILE A 80 12.68 -2.24 -7.76
C ILE A 80 12.17 -1.42 -8.96
N SER A 81 11.03 -0.74 -8.83
CA SER A 81 10.45 0.11 -9.89
C SER A 81 11.33 1.29 -10.28
N ARG A 82 12.46 1.49 -9.58
CA ARG A 82 13.52 2.45 -9.91
C ARG A 82 14.17 2.26 -11.29
N PHE A 83 13.83 1.22 -12.05
CA PHE A 83 14.54 0.84 -13.28
C PHE A 83 13.71 0.74 -14.58
N ILE A 84 12.47 1.22 -14.60
CA ILE A 84 11.69 1.25 -15.85
C ILE A 84 11.24 2.67 -16.13
N VAL A 85 12.18 3.47 -16.63
CA VAL A 85 11.96 4.63 -17.51
C VAL A 85 12.57 4.26 -18.85
#